data_AF-A0A2D4PX32-F1
#
_entry.id   AF-A0A2D4PX32-F1
#
_cell.length_a   1.000
_cell.length_b   1.000
_cell.length_c   1.000
_cell.angle_alpha   90.00
_cell.angle_beta   90.00
_cell.angle_gamma   90.00
#
_symmetry.space_group_name_H-M   'P 1'
#
loop_
_entity.id
_entity.type
_entity.pdbx_description
1 polymer ?
#
loop_
_entity_poly.entity_id
_entity_poly.type
_entity_poly.pdbx_seq_one_letter_code
_entity_poly.pdbx_strand_id
1 'polypeptide(L)'
;MGLQVVKKIKYLGIWLMPQCKTLMENNYYKLLQSVKKDLELWVKLQLSFLGRIATIEMTILPKFLYLFQTIPIKIHKNYFTELNRTIAKFIWQGKKTRINLNAMQDMKSRGGVALPNWELYHTAASLVWLKNWINLTNKRILFLEDHDLQRGWHALLWDICKTKQNYFHRHIIRDALLANWNGKRGKHDLKIPSWISTMEAVIHPNNLDMKKMIKYTELLDTQGNLKSWQDLQDQGLRMD
;
A
#
# COMPACT_ATOMS: atom_id res chain seq x y z
N MET A 1 -36.57 -12.22 -17.46
CA MET A 1 -35.73 -12.90 -16.47
C MET A 1 -34.95 -11.85 -15.70
N GLY A 2 -35.18 -11.71 -14.39
CA GLY A 2 -34.49 -10.72 -13.56
C GLY A 2 -33.03 -11.13 -13.27
N LEU A 3 -32.15 -10.15 -13.11
CA LEU A 3 -30.77 -10.37 -12.65
C LEU A 3 -30.80 -10.98 -11.24
N GLN A 4 -30.30 -12.22 -11.09
CA GLN A 4 -30.16 -12.85 -9.78
C GLN A 4 -28.91 -12.31 -9.08
N VAL A 5 -29.10 -11.63 -7.93
CA VAL A 5 -28.00 -11.12 -7.11
C VAL A 5 -27.42 -12.27 -6.29
N VAL A 6 -26.26 -12.78 -6.72
CA VAL A 6 -25.52 -13.82 -5.99
C VAL A 6 -24.77 -13.18 -4.81
N LYS A 7 -24.95 -13.73 -3.60
CA LYS A 7 -24.38 -13.17 -2.35
C LYS A 7 -22.85 -13.30 -2.26
N LYS A 8 -22.24 -14.20 -3.04
CA LYS A 8 -20.80 -14.51 -2.97
C LYS A 8 -20.32 -15.13 -4.27
N ILE A 9 -19.23 -14.60 -4.83
CA ILE A 9 -18.63 -15.07 -6.08
C ILE A 9 -17.14 -15.31 -5.86
N LYS A 10 -16.58 -16.35 -6.49
CA LYS A 10 -15.14 -16.58 -6.51
C LYS A 10 -14.57 -16.14 -7.85
N TYR A 11 -13.62 -15.23 -7.84
CA TYR A 11 -12.95 -14.73 -9.04
C TYR A 11 -11.44 -14.75 -8.84
N LEU A 12 -10.71 -15.40 -9.75
CA LEU A 12 -9.24 -15.57 -9.69
C LEU A 12 -8.74 -16.02 -8.30
N GLY A 13 -9.46 -16.94 -7.66
CA GLY A 13 -9.10 -17.43 -6.33
C GLY A 13 -9.55 -16.57 -5.15
N ILE A 14 -10.07 -15.37 -5.40
CA ILE A 14 -10.54 -14.42 -4.39
C ILE A 14 -12.05 -14.53 -4.22
N TRP A 15 -12.51 -14.52 -2.97
CA TRP A 15 -13.94 -14.43 -2.66
C TRP A 15 -14.37 -12.98 -2.60
N LEU A 16 -15.24 -12.60 -3.56
CA LEU A 16 -15.88 -11.30 -3.65
C LEU A 16 -17.29 -11.39 -3.05
N MET A 17 -17.65 -10.39 -2.26
CA MET A 17 -18.96 -10.25 -1.63
C MET A 17 -19.44 -8.80 -1.79
N PRO A 18 -20.76 -8.55 -1.79
CA PRO A 18 -21.29 -7.19 -1.88
C PRO A 18 -20.78 -6.28 -0.74
N GLN A 19 -20.63 -6.82 0.47
CA GLN A 19 -20.09 -6.08 1.62
C GLN A 19 -18.57 -6.30 1.74
N CYS A 20 -17.79 -5.22 1.64
CA CYS A 20 -16.34 -5.26 1.77
C CYS A 20 -15.84 -5.61 3.19
N LYS A 21 -16.69 -5.50 4.22
CA LYS A 21 -16.33 -5.79 5.63
C LYS A 21 -15.85 -7.24 5.83
N THR A 22 -16.44 -8.19 5.09
CA THR A 22 -16.14 -9.62 5.21
C THR A 22 -14.99 -10.07 4.31
N LEU A 23 -14.36 -9.15 3.57
CA LEU A 23 -13.30 -9.45 2.61
C LEU A 23 -12.03 -9.99 3.31
N MET A 24 -11.73 -9.47 4.50
CA MET A 24 -10.60 -9.92 5.33
C MET A 24 -10.81 -11.35 5.83
N GLU A 25 -11.98 -11.64 6.41
CA GLU A 25 -12.37 -12.96 6.91
C GLU A 25 -12.34 -14.02 5.82
N ASN A 26 -12.91 -13.70 4.66
CA ASN A 26 -13.07 -14.68 3.59
C ASN A 26 -11.78 -14.98 2.81
N ASN A 27 -10.79 -14.09 2.84
CA ASN A 27 -9.57 -14.25 2.06
C ASN A 27 -8.34 -14.37 2.95
N TYR A 28 -8.03 -13.35 3.76
CA TYR A 28 -6.81 -13.30 4.56
C TYR A 28 -6.76 -14.33 5.68
N TYR A 29 -7.84 -14.43 6.46
CA TYR A 29 -7.88 -15.41 7.56
C TYR A 29 -7.94 -16.83 7.03
N LYS A 30 -8.67 -17.08 5.93
CA LYS A 30 -8.65 -18.40 5.26
C LYS A 30 -7.27 -18.78 4.74
N LEU A 31 -6.55 -17.84 4.12
CA LEU A 31 -5.19 -18.10 3.68
C LEU A 31 -4.28 -18.42 4.87
N LEU A 32 -4.34 -17.63 5.95
CA LEU A 32 -3.55 -17.88 7.15
C LEU A 32 -3.81 -19.28 7.74
N GLN A 33 -5.07 -19.72 7.77
CA GLN A 33 -5.43 -21.06 8.24
C GLN A 33 -4.92 -22.17 7.30
N SER A 34 -4.98 -21.95 5.98
CA SER A 34 -4.40 -22.91 5.03
C SER A 34 -2.88 -23.02 5.19
N VAL A 35 -2.19 -21.89 5.38
CA VAL A 35 -0.74 -21.85 5.60
C VAL A 35 -0.36 -22.53 6.91
N LYS A 36 -1.14 -22.36 7.99
CA LYS A 36 -0.93 -23.10 9.25
C LYS A 36 -0.93 -24.62 9.03
N LYS A 37 -1.92 -25.13 8.28
CA LYS A 37 -2.02 -26.55 7.94
C LYS A 37 -0.86 -27.02 7.07
N ASP A 38 -0.51 -26.26 6.03
CA ASP A 38 0.64 -26.55 5.16
C ASP A 38 1.93 -26.65 5.99
N LEU A 39 2.16 -25.68 6.89
CA LEU A 39 3.32 -25.65 7.76
C LEU A 39 3.36 -26.85 8.73
N GLU A 40 2.23 -27.24 9.33
CA GLU A 40 2.15 -28.42 10.22
C GLU A 40 2.51 -29.72 9.49
N LEU A 41 2.09 -29.86 8.24
CA LEU A 41 2.49 -30.99 7.40
C LEU A 41 3.98 -30.94 7.08
N TRP A 42 4.50 -29.76 6.73
CA TRP A 42 5.90 -29.59 6.36
C TRP A 42 6.87 -29.66 7.55
N VAL A 43 6.42 -29.47 8.79
CA VAL A 43 7.28 -29.70 9.97
C VAL A 43 7.80 -31.14 10.00
N LYS A 44 7.04 -32.10 9.46
CA LYS A 44 7.44 -33.51 9.36
C LYS A 44 8.56 -33.74 8.35
N LEU A 45 8.76 -32.82 7.41
CA LEU A 45 9.88 -32.87 6.47
C LEU A 45 11.15 -32.49 7.22
N GLN A 46 12.20 -33.30 7.11
CA GLN A 46 13.50 -33.06 7.76
C GLN A 46 14.31 -31.98 7.04
N LEU A 47 13.73 -30.77 6.91
CA LEU A 47 14.37 -29.64 6.23
C LEU A 47 15.41 -28.96 7.12
N SER A 48 16.52 -28.56 6.51
CA SER A 48 17.52 -27.70 7.16
C SER A 48 16.91 -26.34 7.53
N PHE A 49 17.58 -25.59 8.39
CA PHE A 49 17.12 -24.25 8.79
C PHE A 49 16.96 -23.31 7.58
N LEU A 50 17.98 -23.25 6.72
CA LEU A 50 17.94 -22.46 5.49
C LEU A 50 16.92 -23.01 4.49
N GLY A 51 16.79 -24.34 4.42
CA GLY A 51 15.77 -24.99 3.58
C GLY A 51 14.35 -24.56 3.97
N ARG A 52 14.04 -24.50 5.27
CA ARG A 52 12.73 -24.01 5.77
C ARG A 52 12.46 -22.56 5.37
N ILE A 53 13.46 -21.69 5.47
CA ILE A 53 13.34 -20.28 5.08
C ILE A 53 13.07 -20.17 3.57
N ALA A 54 13.85 -20.89 2.76
CA ALA A 54 13.65 -20.95 1.32
C ALA A 54 12.25 -21.49 0.95
N THR A 55 11.74 -22.51 1.66
CA THR A 55 10.38 -23.01 1.45
C THR A 55 9.33 -21.91 1.69
N ILE A 56 9.49 -21.10 2.74
CA ILE A 56 8.58 -19.98 3.02
C ILE A 56 8.65 -18.93 1.90
N GLU A 57 9.86 -18.54 1.49
CA GLU A 57 10.08 -17.59 0.40
C GLU A 57 9.50 -18.06 -0.94
N MET A 58 9.62 -19.35 -1.25
CA MET A 58 9.20 -19.88 -2.54
C MET A 58 7.70 -20.20 -2.60
N THR A 59 7.08 -20.59 -1.49
CA THR A 59 5.70 -21.12 -1.50
C THR A 59 4.69 -20.21 -0.81
N ILE A 60 5.03 -19.65 0.35
CA ILE A 60 4.11 -18.88 1.19
C ILE A 60 4.13 -17.42 0.75
N LEU A 61 5.31 -16.86 0.48
CA LEU A 61 5.45 -15.47 0.07
C LEU A 61 4.62 -15.12 -1.18
N PRO A 62 4.65 -15.90 -2.27
CA PRO A 62 3.85 -15.58 -3.46
C PRO A 62 2.34 -15.59 -3.17
N LYS A 63 1.85 -16.52 -2.33
CA LYS A 63 0.42 -16.59 -1.97
C LYS A 63 -0.06 -15.31 -1.26
N PHE A 64 0.73 -14.82 -0.30
CA PHE A 64 0.42 -13.57 0.40
C PHE A 64 0.62 -12.35 -0.48
N LEU A 65 1.68 -12.32 -1.29
CA LEU A 65 1.96 -11.21 -2.19
C LEU A 65 0.82 -11.02 -3.20
N TYR A 66 0.29 -12.12 -3.74
CA TYR A 66 -0.89 -12.10 -4.60
C TYR A 66 -2.11 -11.47 -3.88
N LEU A 67 -2.40 -11.86 -2.64
CA LEU A 67 -3.49 -11.23 -1.88
C LEU A 67 -3.23 -9.76 -1.57
N PHE A 68 -2.01 -9.37 -1.19
CA PHE A 68 -1.67 -7.98 -0.91
C PHE A 68 -1.81 -7.09 -2.15
N GLN A 69 -1.46 -7.61 -3.32
CA GLN A 69 -1.58 -6.88 -4.58
C GLN A 69 -3.02 -6.85 -5.09
N THR A 70 -3.82 -7.88 -4.85
CA THR A 70 -5.19 -7.92 -5.39
C THR A 70 -6.21 -7.25 -4.48
N ILE A 71 -5.98 -7.24 -3.17
CA ILE A 71 -6.91 -6.72 -2.17
C ILE A 71 -6.17 -5.72 -1.26
N PRO A 72 -6.01 -4.46 -1.69
CA PRO A 72 -5.40 -3.43 -0.85
C PRO A 72 -6.35 -3.00 0.28
N ILE A 73 -6.40 -3.78 1.36
CA ILE A 73 -7.14 -3.47 2.59
C ILE A 73 -6.21 -3.16 3.75
N LYS A 74 -6.73 -2.46 4.75
CA LYS A 74 -6.03 -2.16 5.99
C LYS A 74 -5.97 -3.41 6.84
N ILE A 75 -4.76 -3.91 7.10
CA ILE A 75 -4.52 -5.10 7.90
C ILE A 75 -4.04 -4.67 9.29
N HIS A 76 -4.64 -5.23 10.33
CA HIS A 76 -4.21 -4.97 11.71
C HIS A 76 -2.84 -5.60 11.99
N LYS A 77 -2.01 -4.92 12.79
CA LYS A 77 -0.68 -5.41 13.19
C LYS A 77 -0.72 -6.81 13.83
N ASN A 78 -1.79 -7.12 14.55
CA ASN A 78 -2.01 -8.44 15.18
C ASN A 78 -1.99 -9.59 14.16
N TYR A 79 -2.46 -9.36 12.95
CA TYR A 79 -2.41 -10.37 11.88
C TYR A 79 -0.97 -10.68 11.48
N PHE A 80 -0.14 -9.65 11.28
CA PHE A 80 1.26 -9.83 10.93
C PHE A 80 2.06 -10.46 12.07
N THR A 81 1.77 -10.10 13.33
CA THR A 81 2.44 -10.74 14.48
C THR A 81 2.06 -12.21 14.60
N GLU A 82 0.80 -12.58 14.35
CA GLU A 82 0.36 -13.97 14.31
C GLU A 82 1.01 -14.77 13.17
N LEU A 83 1.08 -14.19 11.98
CA LEU A 83 1.75 -14.79 10.83
C LEU A 83 3.25 -15.00 11.11
N ASN A 84 3.94 -13.99 11.63
CA ASN A 84 5.36 -14.08 12.03
C ASN A 84 5.57 -15.14 13.11
N ARG A 85 4.70 -15.25 14.11
CA ARG A 85 4.77 -16.29 15.14
C ARG A 85 4.62 -17.70 14.55
N THR A 86 3.67 -17.88 13.65
CA THR A 86 3.42 -19.16 12.97
C THR A 86 4.64 -19.59 12.16
N ILE A 87 5.21 -18.66 11.38
CA ILE A 87 6.41 -18.89 10.58
C ILE A 87 7.63 -19.16 11.47
N ALA A 88 7.84 -18.39 12.53
CA ALA A 88 8.92 -18.62 13.47
C ALA A 88 8.82 -20.02 14.11
N LYS A 89 7.62 -20.46 14.50
CA LYS A 89 7.39 -21.80 15.04
C LYS A 89 7.82 -22.89 14.05
N PHE A 90 7.52 -22.73 12.76
CA PHE A 90 7.96 -23.65 11.71
C PHE A 90 9.48 -23.63 11.52
N ILE A 91 10.08 -22.44 11.36
CA ILE A 91 11.52 -22.30 11.15
C ILE A 91 12.31 -22.91 12.31
N TRP A 92 11.85 -22.75 13.54
CA TRP A 92 12.53 -23.27 14.73
C TRP A 92 12.05 -24.66 15.17
N GLN A 93 11.12 -25.30 14.45
CA GLN A 93 10.53 -26.61 14.84
C GLN A 93 9.98 -26.60 16.27
N GLY A 94 9.33 -25.52 16.68
CA GLY A 94 8.81 -25.34 18.04
C GLY A 94 9.88 -25.08 19.12
N LYS A 95 11.17 -25.04 18.77
CA LYS A 95 12.24 -24.63 19.69
C LYS A 95 12.25 -23.11 19.88
N LYS A 96 12.89 -22.65 20.95
CA LYS A 96 13.07 -21.22 21.23
C LYS A 96 13.88 -20.55 20.11
N THR A 97 13.41 -19.39 19.66
CA THR A 97 14.07 -18.58 18.62
C THR A 97 15.45 -18.14 19.09
N ARG A 98 16.52 -18.46 18.33
CA ARG A 98 17.90 -18.05 18.69
C ARG A 98 18.31 -16.72 18.07
N ILE A 99 17.72 -16.37 16.92
CA ILE A 99 18.02 -15.13 16.18
C ILE A 99 16.81 -14.21 16.29
N ASN A 100 17.05 -12.92 16.46
CA ASN A 100 16.00 -11.91 16.46
C ASN A 100 15.32 -11.85 15.08
N LEU A 101 13.99 -11.72 15.04
CA LEU A 101 13.21 -11.66 13.80
C LEU A 101 13.68 -10.55 12.85
N ASN A 102 14.00 -9.36 13.39
CA ASN A 102 14.48 -8.25 12.58
C ASN A 102 15.80 -8.57 11.87
N ALA A 103 16.71 -9.29 12.54
CA ALA A 103 17.97 -9.73 11.95
C ALA A 103 17.74 -10.84 10.90
N MET A 104 16.76 -11.71 11.11
CA MET A 104 16.39 -12.73 10.10
C MET A 104 15.80 -12.10 8.83
N GLN A 105 15.03 -11.02 8.99
CA GLN A 105 14.39 -10.29 7.89
C GLN A 105 15.34 -9.35 7.14
N ASP A 106 16.55 -9.15 7.66
CA ASP A 106 17.52 -8.31 6.98
C ASP A 106 18.09 -9.00 5.72
N MET A 107 18.60 -8.20 4.80
CA MET A 107 19.22 -8.66 3.56
C MET A 107 20.46 -9.50 3.84
N LYS A 108 20.71 -10.49 2.98
CA LYS A 108 21.90 -11.36 3.06
C LYS A 108 23.22 -10.57 2.99
N SER A 109 23.26 -9.48 2.22
CA SER A 109 24.43 -8.60 2.13
C SER A 109 24.78 -7.91 3.46
N ARG A 110 23.81 -7.74 4.36
CA ARG A 110 23.99 -7.16 5.70
C ARG A 110 24.13 -8.24 6.79
N GLY A 111 24.33 -9.50 6.41
CA GLY A 111 24.43 -10.63 7.33
C GLY A 111 23.09 -11.18 7.82
N GLY A 112 21.97 -10.77 7.22
CA GLY A 112 20.65 -11.33 7.47
C GLY A 112 20.37 -12.62 6.69
N VAL A 113 19.16 -13.17 6.85
CA VAL A 113 18.74 -14.42 6.19
C VAL A 113 17.70 -14.18 5.09
N ALA A 114 17.32 -12.92 4.85
CA ALA A 114 16.30 -12.46 3.89
C ALA A 114 14.87 -12.98 4.14
N LEU A 115 14.54 -13.39 5.36
CA LEU A 115 13.18 -13.83 5.70
C LEU A 115 12.14 -12.74 5.33
N PRO A 116 11.01 -13.08 4.71
CA PRO A 116 10.05 -12.06 4.30
C PRO A 116 9.48 -11.23 5.46
N ASN A 117 9.52 -9.92 5.32
CA ASN A 117 8.79 -9.00 6.21
C ASN A 117 7.41 -8.69 5.61
N TRP A 118 6.38 -9.39 6.11
CA TRP A 118 5.01 -9.32 5.61
C TRP A 118 4.38 -7.92 5.66
N GLU A 119 4.69 -7.13 6.68
CA GLU A 119 4.17 -5.77 6.82
C GLU A 119 4.78 -4.84 5.76
N LEU A 120 6.09 -5.00 5.50
CA LEU A 120 6.76 -4.26 4.43
C LEU A 120 6.26 -4.68 3.05
N TYR A 121 6.07 -5.97 2.80
CA TYR A 121 5.51 -6.46 1.52
C TYR A 121 4.08 -5.95 1.29
N HIS A 122 3.22 -5.96 2.33
CA HIS A 122 1.86 -5.42 2.24
C HIS A 122 1.87 -3.91 1.94
N THR A 123 2.74 -3.16 2.63
CA THR A 123 2.88 -1.72 2.38
C THR A 123 3.37 -1.46 0.95
N ALA A 124 4.40 -2.19 0.50
CA ALA A 124 4.94 -2.05 -0.85
C ALA A 124 3.89 -2.37 -1.92
N ALA A 125 3.14 -3.46 -1.75
CA ALA A 125 2.05 -3.82 -2.66
C ALA A 125 0.96 -2.74 -2.72
N SER A 126 0.64 -2.12 -1.58
CA SER A 126 -0.29 -0.98 -1.54
C SER A 126 0.25 0.24 -2.30
N LEU A 127 1.55 0.50 -2.20
CA LEU A 127 2.19 1.60 -2.92
C LEU A 127 2.20 1.37 -4.45
N VAL A 128 2.17 0.13 -4.92
CA VAL A 128 2.06 -0.17 -6.37
C VAL A 128 0.73 0.33 -6.93
N TRP A 129 -0.37 0.19 -6.18
CA TRP A 129 -1.65 0.81 -6.56
C TRP A 129 -1.54 2.32 -6.62
N LEU A 130 -0.94 2.91 -5.59
CA LEU A 130 -0.73 4.35 -5.49
C LEU A 130 0.17 4.91 -6.61
N LYS A 131 1.09 4.11 -7.15
CA LYS A 131 1.91 4.51 -8.31
C LYS A 131 1.06 4.73 -9.55
N ASN A 132 0.16 3.80 -9.88
CA ASN A 132 -0.72 3.93 -11.04
C ASN A 132 -1.64 5.14 -10.90
N TRP A 133 -2.08 5.33 -9.66
CA TRP A 133 -2.79 6.49 -9.17
C TRP A 133 -2.01 7.80 -9.41
N ILE A 134 -0.77 7.92 -8.96
CA ILE A 134 0.03 9.16 -9.12
C ILE A 134 0.36 9.44 -10.59
N ASN A 135 0.51 8.40 -11.41
CA ASN A 135 0.92 8.56 -12.81
C ASN A 135 -0.20 9.04 -13.74
N LEU A 136 -1.48 8.90 -13.38
CA LEU A 136 -2.65 9.45 -14.10
C LEU A 136 -2.80 8.98 -15.56
N THR A 137 -2.00 8.02 -16.00
CA THR A 137 -1.90 7.64 -17.42
C THR A 137 -3.18 6.97 -17.92
N ASN A 138 -3.92 6.28 -17.06
CA ASN A 138 -5.10 5.52 -17.43
C ASN A 138 -6.41 6.28 -17.21
N LYS A 139 -6.74 7.18 -18.13
CA LYS A 139 -7.95 8.03 -18.07
C LYS A 139 -9.26 7.27 -17.85
N ARG A 140 -9.37 6.02 -18.35
CA ARG A 140 -10.59 5.20 -18.17
C ARG A 140 -10.77 4.75 -16.72
N ILE A 141 -9.71 4.25 -16.10
CA ILE A 141 -9.74 3.83 -14.70
C ILE A 141 -9.99 5.05 -13.81
N LEU A 142 -9.32 6.18 -14.09
CA LEU A 142 -9.56 7.44 -13.39
C LEU A 142 -11.04 7.83 -13.44
N PHE A 143 -11.65 7.86 -14.62
CA PHE A 143 -13.05 8.23 -14.77
C PHE A 143 -14.00 7.31 -14.00
N LEU A 144 -13.78 5.99 -14.05
CA LEU A 144 -14.58 5.02 -13.30
C LEU A 144 -14.42 5.17 -11.79
N GLU A 145 -13.20 5.48 -11.32
CA GLU A 145 -12.92 5.69 -9.91
C GLU A 145 -13.46 7.05 -9.42
N ASP A 146 -13.37 8.10 -10.26
CA ASP A 146 -13.80 9.48 -9.98
C ASP A 146 -15.32 9.70 -10.07
N HIS A 147 -16.07 8.79 -10.70
CA HIS A 147 -17.49 8.96 -11.04
C HIS A 147 -18.37 9.43 -9.86
N ASP A 148 -18.09 8.96 -8.65
CA ASP A 148 -18.90 9.26 -7.46
C ASP A 148 -18.28 10.34 -6.55
N LEU A 149 -17.17 10.97 -6.94
CA LEU A 149 -16.43 11.94 -6.12
C LEU A 149 -16.71 13.40 -6.51
N GLN A 150 -16.82 14.26 -5.50
CA GLN A 150 -16.91 15.72 -5.71
C GLN A 150 -15.58 16.36 -6.13
N ARG A 151 -14.46 15.77 -5.71
CA ARG A 151 -13.09 16.19 -6.05
C ARG A 151 -12.34 14.95 -6.53
N GLY A 152 -11.54 15.09 -7.60
CA GLY A 152 -10.74 13.99 -8.12
C GLY A 152 -9.90 13.38 -7.00
N TRP A 153 -9.90 12.05 -6.87
CA TRP A 153 -9.34 11.40 -5.68
C TRP A 153 -7.85 11.69 -5.50
N HIS A 154 -7.12 11.97 -6.59
CA HIS A 154 -5.71 12.37 -6.62
C HIS A 154 -5.37 13.53 -5.70
N ALA A 155 -6.31 14.48 -5.58
CA ALA A 155 -6.15 15.63 -4.72
C ALA A 155 -5.97 15.23 -3.25
N LEU A 156 -6.60 14.12 -2.82
CA LEU A 156 -6.54 13.63 -1.44
C LEU A 156 -5.20 13.00 -1.07
N LEU A 157 -4.36 12.65 -2.04
CA LEU A 157 -2.99 12.17 -1.77
C LEU A 157 -2.10 13.31 -1.24
N TRP A 158 -2.33 14.50 -1.77
CA TRP A 158 -1.55 15.71 -1.52
C TRP A 158 -2.23 16.65 -0.53
N ASP A 159 -3.51 16.42 -0.24
CA ASP A 159 -4.26 17.26 0.68
C ASP A 159 -3.65 17.23 2.09
N ILE A 160 -3.27 18.41 2.55
CA ILE A 160 -2.82 18.70 3.92
C ILE A 160 -4.05 19.02 4.79
N CYS A 161 -5.23 19.26 4.18
CA CYS A 161 -6.42 19.69 4.91
C CYS A 161 -6.85 18.69 5.99
N LYS A 162 -7.08 19.24 7.17
CA LYS A 162 -7.44 18.54 8.41
C LYS A 162 -8.86 17.98 8.41
N THR A 163 -9.70 18.31 7.42
CA THR A 163 -11.09 17.88 7.31
C THR A 163 -11.18 16.52 6.63
N LYS A 164 -11.42 15.46 7.41
CA LYS A 164 -11.70 14.12 6.88
C LYS A 164 -12.92 14.19 5.96
N GLN A 165 -12.70 13.97 4.66
CA GLN A 165 -13.82 13.80 3.74
C GLN A 165 -14.50 12.46 4.03
N ASN A 166 -15.58 12.50 4.83
CA ASN A 166 -16.29 11.31 5.32
C ASN A 166 -16.73 10.36 4.21
N TYR A 167 -17.00 10.86 3.00
CA TYR A 167 -17.37 10.04 1.85
C TYR A 167 -16.20 9.16 1.37
N PHE A 168 -14.98 9.71 1.24
CA PHE A 168 -13.84 8.99 0.70
C PHE A 168 -13.40 7.83 1.59
N HIS A 169 -13.40 8.08 2.90
CA HIS A 169 -13.04 7.11 3.93
C HIS A 169 -14.08 5.99 4.13
N ARG A 170 -15.28 6.08 3.51
CA ARG A 170 -16.26 4.98 3.54
C ARG A 170 -15.79 3.77 2.74
N HIS A 171 -14.99 3.99 1.69
CA HIS A 171 -14.51 2.89 0.86
C HIS A 171 -13.26 2.26 1.47
N ILE A 172 -13.38 1.02 1.93
CA ILE A 172 -12.35 0.30 2.72
C ILE A 172 -10.99 0.28 2.01
N ILE A 173 -10.99 0.06 0.69
CA ILE A 173 -9.75 0.00 -0.10
C ILE A 173 -9.09 1.38 -0.21
N ARG A 174 -9.89 2.44 -0.44
CA ARG A 174 -9.35 3.79 -0.63
C ARG A 174 -8.76 4.31 0.67
N ASP A 175 -9.47 4.08 1.79
CA ASP A 175 -8.99 4.41 3.13
C ASP A 175 -7.68 3.66 3.46
N ALA A 176 -7.60 2.38 3.11
CA ALA A 176 -6.39 1.59 3.33
C ALA A 176 -5.18 2.14 2.55
N LEU A 177 -5.37 2.48 1.27
CA LEU A 177 -4.32 3.04 0.43
C LEU A 177 -3.85 4.39 0.96
N LEU A 178 -4.77 5.31 1.30
CA LEU A 178 -4.41 6.59 1.91
C LEU A 178 -3.70 6.45 3.24
N ALA A 179 -4.15 5.54 4.11
CA ALA A 179 -3.50 5.30 5.39
C ALA A 179 -2.04 4.82 5.20
N ASN A 180 -1.82 3.93 4.24
CA ASN A 180 -0.49 3.43 3.90
C ASN A 180 0.39 4.53 3.27
N TRP A 181 -0.19 5.36 2.40
CA TRP A 181 0.49 6.54 1.83
C TRP A 181 0.91 7.52 2.92
N ASN A 182 -0.01 7.95 3.79
CA ASN A 182 0.25 8.92 4.84
C ASN A 182 1.33 8.44 5.83
N GLY A 183 1.40 7.13 6.10
CA GLY A 183 2.45 6.56 6.96
C GLY A 183 3.84 6.51 6.31
N LYS A 184 3.94 6.59 4.98
CA LYS A 184 5.19 6.47 4.22
C LYS A 184 5.66 7.77 3.56
N ARG A 185 4.73 8.66 3.20
CA ARG A 185 5.02 9.93 2.51
C ARG A 185 5.99 10.82 3.30
N GLY A 186 5.87 10.86 4.63
CA GLY A 186 6.78 11.66 5.48
C GLY A 186 8.16 11.06 5.71
N LYS A 187 8.44 9.84 5.21
CA LYS A 187 9.74 9.18 5.35
C LYS A 187 10.59 9.23 4.09
N HIS A 188 9.95 9.48 2.95
CA HIS A 188 10.62 9.73 1.70
C HIS A 188 10.47 11.21 1.46
N ASP A 189 11.54 11.99 1.69
CA ASP A 189 11.59 13.37 1.23
C ASP A 189 11.46 13.33 -0.29
N LEU A 190 10.23 13.47 -0.77
CA LEU A 190 9.99 13.76 -2.17
C LEU A 190 10.65 15.13 -2.37
N LYS A 191 11.74 15.17 -3.14
CA LYS A 191 12.29 16.42 -3.68
C LYS A 191 11.25 17.25 -4.47
N ILE A 192 10.07 16.68 -4.68
CA ILE A 192 8.89 17.27 -5.33
C ILE A 192 8.03 17.92 -4.23
N PRO A 193 7.71 19.22 -4.34
CA PRO A 193 6.85 19.90 -3.38
C PRO A 193 5.50 19.19 -3.23
N SER A 194 5.10 18.95 -1.98
CA SER A 194 3.92 18.15 -1.58
C SER A 194 2.55 18.73 -1.98
N TRP A 195 2.50 19.91 -2.60
CA TRP A 195 1.28 20.67 -2.86
C TRP A 195 0.91 20.78 -4.36
N ILE A 196 1.69 20.16 -5.26
CA ILE A 196 1.37 20.13 -6.69
C ILE A 196 1.34 18.68 -7.19
N SER A 197 0.13 18.18 -7.43
CA SER A 197 -0.04 17.23 -8.53
C SER A 197 0.25 18.00 -9.82
N THR A 198 1.12 17.50 -10.69
CA THR A 198 1.36 18.10 -12.01
C THR A 198 0.06 18.29 -12.79
N MET A 199 -0.98 17.51 -12.47
CA MET A 199 -2.32 17.66 -13.03
C MET A 199 -3.22 18.64 -12.27
N GLU A 200 -3.05 18.90 -10.96
CA GLU A 200 -3.80 19.97 -10.28
C GLU A 200 -3.36 21.35 -10.76
N ALA A 201 -2.06 21.54 -11.01
CA ALA A 201 -1.53 22.75 -11.65
C ALA A 201 -2.10 22.97 -13.06
N VAL A 202 -2.46 21.88 -13.76
CA VAL A 202 -2.99 21.90 -15.14
C VAL A 202 -4.53 21.95 -15.19
N ILE A 203 -5.22 21.32 -14.24
CA ILE A 203 -6.68 21.13 -14.24
C ILE A 203 -7.41 22.14 -13.33
N HIS A 204 -6.79 22.60 -12.24
CA HIS A 204 -7.42 23.48 -11.27
C HIS A 204 -6.55 24.72 -10.97
N PRO A 205 -6.64 25.80 -11.77
CA PRO A 205 -6.07 27.11 -11.42
C PRO A 205 -6.74 27.76 -10.19
N ASN A 206 -7.80 27.16 -9.64
CA ASN A 206 -8.75 27.82 -8.77
C ASN A 206 -9.15 26.92 -7.61
N ASN A 207 -8.67 27.26 -6.42
CA ASN A 207 -9.52 27.53 -5.27
C ASN A 207 -8.62 28.06 -4.16
N LEU A 208 -8.95 29.25 -3.64
CA LEU A 208 -8.31 29.98 -2.53
C LEU A 208 -7.27 31.05 -2.99
N ASP A 209 -7.76 32.29 -3.11
CA ASP A 209 -7.05 33.58 -3.30
C ASP A 209 -6.32 33.88 -4.63
N MET A 210 -6.96 34.68 -5.50
CA MET A 210 -6.36 35.23 -6.73
C MET A 210 -5.14 36.15 -6.49
N LYS A 211 -4.96 36.70 -5.27
CA LYS A 211 -3.85 37.60 -4.95
C LYS A 211 -2.54 36.88 -4.60
N LYS A 212 -2.57 35.56 -4.36
CA LYS A 212 -1.41 34.72 -4.04
C LYS A 212 -1.07 33.74 -5.19
N MET A 213 -1.42 34.09 -6.43
CA MET A 213 -1.32 33.20 -7.57
C MET A 213 0.14 33.07 -8.03
N ILE A 214 0.76 31.91 -7.77
CA ILE A 214 2.04 31.53 -8.36
C ILE A 214 1.74 30.92 -9.73
N LYS A 215 2.33 31.45 -10.81
CA LYS A 215 2.11 30.92 -12.16
C LYS A 215 2.96 29.67 -12.39
N TYR A 216 2.48 28.73 -13.21
CA TYR A 216 3.25 27.52 -13.57
C TYR A 216 4.63 27.86 -14.14
N THR A 217 4.73 28.95 -14.90
CA THR A 217 5.99 29.49 -15.42
C THR A 217 6.98 29.92 -14.34
N GLU A 218 6.50 30.30 -13.16
CA GLU A 218 7.34 30.73 -12.03
C GLU A 218 7.93 29.53 -11.27
N LEU A 219 7.33 28.34 -11.42
CA LEU A 219 7.79 27.08 -10.82
C LEU A 219 8.85 26.36 -11.66
N LEU A 220 9.06 26.79 -12.90
CA LEU A 220 10.02 26.20 -13.82
C LEU A 220 11.34 26.99 -13.81
N ASP A 221 12.45 26.26 -13.90
CA ASP A 221 13.75 26.83 -14.24
C ASP A 221 13.79 27.29 -15.71
N THR A 222 14.87 27.95 -16.11
CA THR A 222 15.07 28.41 -17.49
C THR A 222 15.18 27.25 -18.51
N GLN A 223 15.28 26.01 -18.05
CA GLN A 223 15.40 24.79 -18.85
C GLN A 223 14.08 23.99 -18.90
N GLY A 224 13.03 24.42 -18.19
CA GLY A 224 11.74 23.75 -18.12
C GLY A 224 11.61 22.65 -17.05
N ASN A 225 12.55 22.52 -16.11
CA ASN A 225 12.46 21.62 -14.96
C ASN A 225 11.87 22.34 -13.73
N LEU A 226 11.34 21.57 -12.78
CA LEU A 226 10.78 22.11 -11.53
C LEU A 226 11.87 22.62 -10.59
N LYS A 227 11.70 23.85 -10.07
CA LYS A 227 12.58 24.47 -9.07
C LYS A 227 12.57 23.71 -7.74
N SER A 228 13.70 23.74 -7.02
CA SER A 228 13.82 23.15 -5.68
C SER A 228 13.21 24.06 -4.61
N TRP A 229 12.99 23.52 -3.40
CA TRP A 229 12.33 24.27 -2.31
C TRP A 229 13.15 25.47 -1.82
N GLN A 230 14.48 25.36 -1.82
CA GLN A 230 15.38 26.45 -1.44
C GLN A 230 15.28 27.61 -2.45
N ASP A 231 15.26 27.28 -3.75
CA ASP A 231 15.17 28.27 -4.83
C ASP A 231 13.85 29.08 -4.81
N LEU A 232 12.78 28.47 -4.31
CA LEU A 232 11.47 29.12 -4.19
C LEU A 232 11.38 30.01 -2.94
N GLN A 233 12.04 29.63 -1.84
CA GLN A 233 12.13 30.48 -0.64
C GLN A 233 12.96 31.74 -0.90
N ASP A 234 14.06 31.62 -1.64
CA ASP A 234 14.91 32.75 -2.03
C ASP A 234 14.17 33.74 -2.95
N GLN A 235 13.15 33.28 -3.68
CA GLN A 235 12.25 34.12 -4.50
C GLN A 235 11.15 34.81 -3.68
N GLY A 236 11.17 34.70 -2.34
CA GLY A 236 10.22 35.38 -1.47
C GLY A 236 8.81 34.78 -1.47
N LEU A 237 8.63 33.60 -2.07
CA LEU A 237 7.37 32.86 -2.05
C LEU A 237 7.19 32.22 -0.67
N ARG A 238 6.44 32.89 0.21
CA ARG A 238 6.01 32.33 1.50
C ARG A 238 4.67 31.63 1.34
N MET A 239 4.67 30.31 1.56
CA MET A 239 3.48 29.47 1.58
C MET A 239 3.38 28.84 2.97
N ASP A 240 2.32 29.18 3.70
CA ASP A 240 1.99 28.64 5.04
C ASP A 240 1.47 27.19 4.96
#